data_AF-A0A2K2U315-F1
#
_entry.id   AF-A0A2K2U315-F1
#
_cell.length_a   1.000
_cell.length_b   1.000
_cell.length_c   1.000
_cell.angle_alpha   90.00
_cell.angle_beta   90.00
_cell.angle_gamma   90.00
#
_symmetry.space_group_name_H-M   'P 1'
#
loop_
_entity.id
_entity.type
_entity.pdbx_description
1 polymer ?
#
loop_
_entity_poly.entity_id
_entity_poly.type
_entity_poly.pdbx_seq_one_letter_code
_entity_poly.pdbx_strand_id
1 'polypeptide(L)'
;MTELLSQLWTPELQAAFTVVVVLLVILYVLSIVWVVRDAYLRGSYWYVWAVVALIPLLGVIAYCLLRPPLLQIDRDEQELEIALKQRELMKYGECANCGYPVEADFVLCPNCHQRLKNLCGTCNHALDPTWTVCPYCATPVAGAAPRARRGARTPQPHQAAPQQTRQARPAPSERGGVQ
;
A
#
# COMPACT_ATOMS: atom_id res chain seq x y z
N MET A 1 -35.95 15.56 -61.22
CA MET A 1 -35.15 15.00 -60.09
C MET A 1 -36.04 14.50 -58.95
N THR A 2 -37.15 15.18 -58.64
CA THR A 2 -38.13 14.76 -57.62
C THR A 2 -38.95 13.54 -58.00
N GLU A 3 -39.28 13.32 -59.29
CA GLU A 3 -40.01 12.13 -59.75
C GLU A 3 -39.25 10.80 -59.54
N LEU A 4 -37.92 10.82 -59.67
CA LEU A 4 -37.08 9.65 -59.38
C LEU A 4 -37.04 9.35 -57.88
N LEU A 5 -37.11 10.39 -57.03
CA LEU A 5 -37.17 10.24 -55.57
C LEU A 5 -38.51 9.62 -55.12
N SER A 6 -39.63 10.00 -55.74
CA SER A 6 -40.94 9.40 -55.44
C SER A 6 -41.06 7.96 -55.93
N GLN A 7 -40.32 7.57 -56.97
CA GLN A 7 -40.33 6.21 -57.50
C GLN A 7 -39.48 5.23 -56.67
N LEU A 8 -38.47 5.74 -55.94
CA LEU A 8 -37.80 4.97 -54.89
C LEU A 8 -38.66 4.83 -53.63
N TRP A 9 -39.59 5.76 -53.38
CA TRP A 9 -40.43 5.79 -52.18
C TRP A 9 -41.64 4.85 -52.28
N THR A 10 -41.41 3.58 -52.64
CA THR A 10 -42.45 2.55 -52.60
C THR A 10 -42.81 2.21 -51.14
N PRO A 11 -44.07 1.79 -50.86
CA PRO A 11 -44.50 1.42 -49.51
C PRO A 11 -43.69 0.25 -48.94
N GLU A 12 -43.22 -0.64 -49.80
CA GLU A 12 -42.28 -1.73 -49.45
C GLU A 12 -40.94 -1.19 -48.94
N LEU A 13 -40.39 -0.14 -49.58
CA LEU A 13 -39.16 0.50 -49.13
C LEU A 13 -39.34 1.23 -47.80
N GLN A 14 -40.49 1.87 -47.57
CA GLN A 14 -40.79 2.50 -46.28
C GLN A 14 -40.92 1.46 -45.16
N ALA A 15 -41.61 0.34 -45.41
CA ALA A 15 -41.72 -0.74 -44.44
C ALA A 15 -40.34 -1.33 -44.12
N ALA A 16 -39.53 -1.63 -45.15
CA ALA A 16 -38.16 -2.12 -44.99
C ALA A 16 -37.28 -1.13 -44.20
N PHE A 17 -37.32 0.15 -44.53
CA PHE A 17 -36.56 1.19 -43.82
C PHE A 17 -36.98 1.30 -42.35
N THR A 18 -38.29 1.26 -42.08
CA THR A 18 -38.83 1.31 -40.72
C THR A 18 -38.36 0.11 -39.89
N VAL A 19 -38.39 -1.10 -40.46
CA VAL A 19 -37.87 -2.31 -39.81
C VAL A 19 -36.37 -2.19 -39.51
N VAL A 20 -35.58 -1.69 -40.46
CA VAL A 20 -34.14 -1.48 -40.27
C VAL A 20 -33.86 -0.46 -39.16
N VAL A 21 -34.60 0.65 -39.13
CA VAL A 21 -34.46 1.67 -38.08
C VAL A 21 -34.83 1.10 -36.71
N VAL A 22 -35.95 0.37 -36.60
CA VAL A 22 -36.36 -0.29 -35.36
C VAL A 22 -35.30 -1.28 -34.89
N LEU A 23 -34.74 -2.08 -35.80
CA LEU A 23 -33.67 -3.02 -35.49
C LEU A 23 -32.41 -2.31 -35.00
N LEU A 24 -32.01 -1.21 -35.65
CA LEU A 24 -30.87 -0.40 -35.21
C LEU A 24 -31.11 0.20 -33.82
N VAL A 25 -32.32 0.66 -33.51
CA VAL A 25 -32.69 1.17 -32.19
C VAL A 25 -32.58 0.06 -31.14
N ILE A 26 -33.08 -1.14 -31.43
CA ILE A 26 -32.97 -2.29 -30.53
C ILE A 26 -31.49 -2.65 -30.28
N LEU A 27 -30.68 -2.75 -31.34
CA LEU A 27 -29.24 -3.01 -31.22
C LEU A 27 -28.52 -1.91 -30.44
N TYR A 28 -28.91 -0.65 -30.61
CA TYR A 28 -28.34 0.47 -29.87
C TYR A 28 -28.67 0.37 -28.37
N VAL A 29 -29.91 0.08 -28.00
CA VAL A 29 -30.29 -0.13 -26.60
C VAL A 29 -29.53 -1.33 -25.99
N LEU A 30 -29.42 -2.44 -26.73
CA LEU A 30 -28.62 -3.61 -26.33
C LEU A 30 -27.15 -3.23 -26.09
N SER A 31 -26.58 -2.38 -26.95
CA SER A 31 -25.20 -1.92 -26.79
C SER A 31 -24.99 -1.09 -25.52
N ILE A 32 -25.95 -0.20 -25.17
CA ILE A 32 -25.91 0.58 -23.94
C ILE A 32 -26.00 -0.33 -22.72
N VAL A 33 -26.96 -1.26 -22.72
CA VAL A 33 -27.15 -2.22 -21.62
C VAL A 33 -25.89 -3.07 -21.44
N TRP A 34 -25.25 -3.49 -22.53
CA TRP A 34 -24.00 -4.23 -22.49
C TRP A 34 -22.86 -3.42 -21.86
N VAL A 35 -22.68 -2.15 -22.25
CA VAL A 35 -21.67 -1.26 -21.68
C VAL A 35 -21.90 -1.05 -20.18
N VAL A 36 -23.14 -0.79 -19.76
CA VAL A 36 -23.48 -0.59 -18.34
C VAL A 36 -23.22 -1.85 -17.52
N ARG A 37 -23.60 -3.02 -18.04
CA ARG A 37 -23.36 -4.31 -17.37
C ARG A 37 -21.87 -4.62 -17.28
N ASP A 38 -21.10 -4.42 -18.35
CA ASP A 38 -19.65 -4.63 -18.35
C ASP A 38 -18.95 -3.65 -17.38
N ALA A 39 -19.38 -2.38 -17.32
CA ALA A 39 -18.84 -1.38 -16.40
C ALA A 39 -19.16 -1.70 -14.93
N TYR A 40 -20.36 -2.20 -14.64
CA TYR A 40 -20.77 -2.63 -13.30
C TYR A 40 -19.96 -3.85 -12.84
N LEU A 41 -19.75 -4.84 -13.72
CA LEU A 41 -18.94 -6.03 -13.43
C LEU A 41 -17.46 -5.69 -13.21
N ARG A 42 -16.95 -4.66 -13.89
CA ARG A 42 -15.60 -4.11 -13.67
C ARG A 42 -15.52 -3.17 -12.46
N GLY A 43 -16.64 -2.94 -11.76
CA GLY A 43 -16.78 -2.01 -10.63
C GLY A 43 -16.19 -0.62 -10.91
N SER A 44 -16.24 -0.19 -12.16
CA SER A 44 -15.93 1.19 -12.55
C SER A 44 -17.13 2.07 -12.20
N TYR A 45 -16.98 3.39 -12.34
CA TYR A 45 -18.09 4.34 -12.18
C TYR A 45 -19.12 4.16 -13.30
N TRP A 46 -20.03 3.20 -13.14
CA TRP A 46 -21.00 2.76 -14.15
C TRP A 46 -21.88 3.91 -14.67
N TYR A 47 -22.14 4.92 -13.84
CA TYR A 47 -22.91 6.10 -14.20
C TYR A 47 -22.18 7.00 -15.22
N VAL A 48 -20.86 7.15 -15.12
CA VAL A 48 -20.07 7.94 -16.08
C VAL A 48 -20.12 7.26 -17.45
N TRP A 49 -19.95 5.95 -17.48
CA TRP A 49 -19.99 5.16 -18.71
C TRP A 49 -21.38 5.08 -19.33
N ALA A 50 -22.45 5.07 -18.52
CA ALA A 50 -23.82 5.17 -19.00
C ALA A 50 -24.08 6.50 -19.75
N VAL A 51 -23.59 7.62 -19.22
CA VAL A 51 -23.71 8.94 -19.87
C VAL A 51 -22.87 9.02 -21.14
N VAL A 52 -21.68 8.43 -21.15
CA VAL A 52 -20.81 8.40 -22.34
C VAL A 52 -21.40 7.51 -23.45
N ALA A 53 -22.03 6.38 -23.11
CA ALA A 53 -22.67 5.46 -24.07
C ALA A 53 -23.91 6.06 -24.77
N LEU A 54 -24.48 7.12 -24.18
CA LEU A 54 -25.58 7.90 -24.77
C LEU A 54 -25.16 8.66 -26.04
N ILE A 55 -23.85 8.86 -26.27
CA ILE A 55 -23.33 9.36 -27.54
C ILE A 55 -23.20 8.17 -28.49
N PRO A 56 -24.10 8.00 -29.48
CA PRO A 56 -24.07 6.85 -30.38
C PRO A 56 -22.75 6.79 -31.16
N LEU A 57 -22.27 5.57 -31.42
CA LEU A 57 -20.97 5.23 -32.02
C LEU A 57 -19.73 5.64 -31.21
N LEU A 58 -19.60 6.91 -30.83
CA LEU A 58 -18.45 7.41 -30.07
C LEU A 58 -18.36 6.81 -28.67
N GLY A 59 -19.49 6.65 -27.98
CA GLY A 59 -19.53 6.09 -26.62
C GLY A 59 -19.09 4.63 -26.56
N VAL A 60 -19.52 3.81 -27.53
CA VAL A 60 -19.14 2.40 -27.62
C VAL A 60 -17.67 2.25 -28.00
N ILE A 61 -17.19 3.02 -28.98
CA ILE A 61 -15.78 3.00 -29.41
C ILE A 61 -14.87 3.48 -28.27
N ALA A 62 -15.21 4.59 -27.61
CA ALA A 62 -14.46 5.10 -26.48
C ALA A 62 -14.45 4.11 -25.31
N TYR A 63 -15.58 3.44 -25.02
CA TYR A 63 -15.64 2.39 -24.00
C TYR A 63 -14.73 1.20 -24.34
N CYS A 64 -14.74 0.74 -25.59
CA CYS A 64 -13.87 -0.34 -26.02
C CYS A 64 -12.38 0.00 -25.90
N LEU A 65 -11.99 1.28 -26.11
CA LEU A 65 -10.61 1.75 -25.96
C LEU A 65 -10.18 1.96 -24.51
N LEU A 66 -11.07 2.49 -23.67
CA LEU A 66 -10.79 2.75 -22.25
C LEU A 66 -11.16 1.57 -21.34
N ARG A 67 -11.58 0.43 -21.92
CA ARG A 67 -12.04 -0.75 -21.20
C ARG A 67 -11.00 -1.13 -20.13
N PRO A 68 -11.31 -0.98 -18.83
CA PRO A 68 -10.37 -1.31 -17.76
C PRO A 68 -9.98 -2.78 -17.90
N PRO A 69 -8.69 -3.14 -17.92
CA PRO A 69 -8.26 -4.47 -18.34
C PRO A 69 -8.63 -5.59 -17.36
N LEU A 70 -8.90 -5.28 -16.08
CA LEU A 70 -9.18 -6.29 -15.04
C LEU A 70 -10.63 -6.17 -14.50
N LEU A 71 -11.27 -7.31 -14.22
CA LEU A 71 -12.46 -7.32 -13.37
C LEU A 71 -12.09 -6.99 -11.92
N GLN A 72 -13.07 -6.55 -11.12
CA GLN A 72 -12.86 -6.34 -9.67
C GLN A 72 -12.39 -7.61 -8.97
N ILE A 73 -13.01 -8.74 -9.33
CA ILE A 73 -12.73 -10.06 -8.75
C ILE A 73 -11.25 -10.41 -8.92
N ASP A 74 -10.67 -10.18 -10.11
CA ASP A 74 -9.26 -10.45 -10.37
C ASP A 74 -8.33 -9.60 -9.49
N ARG A 75 -8.72 -8.34 -9.24
CA ARG A 75 -7.96 -7.41 -8.39
C ARG A 75 -7.99 -7.82 -6.93
N ASP A 76 -9.16 -8.23 -6.43
CA ASP A 76 -9.33 -8.72 -5.07
C ASP A 76 -8.52 -10.02 -4.85
N GLU A 77 -8.50 -10.92 -5.84
CA GLU A 77 -7.71 -12.15 -5.80
C GLU A 77 -6.20 -11.85 -5.75
N GLN A 78 -5.72 -10.91 -6.58
CA GLN A 78 -4.32 -10.46 -6.55
C GLN A 78 -3.93 -9.84 -5.20
N GLU A 79 -4.79 -9.00 -4.63
CA GLU A 79 -4.52 -8.37 -3.33
C GLU A 79 -4.43 -9.41 -2.20
N LEU A 80 -5.33 -10.41 -2.21
CA LEU A 80 -5.29 -11.53 -1.27
C LEU A 80 -4.02 -12.37 -1.44
N GLU A 81 -3.62 -12.69 -2.67
CA GLU A 81 -2.40 -13.45 -2.96
C GLU A 81 -1.15 -12.69 -2.46
N ILE A 82 -1.08 -11.38 -2.71
CA ILE A 82 0.02 -10.53 -2.23
C ILE A 82 0.05 -10.48 -0.70
N ALA A 83 -1.11 -10.32 -0.06
CA ALA A 83 -1.20 -10.28 1.40
C ALA A 83 -0.76 -11.62 2.04
N LEU A 84 -1.08 -12.75 1.41
CA LEU A 84 -0.61 -14.07 1.85
C LEU A 84 0.90 -14.21 1.69
N LYS A 85 1.46 -13.85 0.53
CA LYS A 85 2.91 -13.88 0.28
C LYS A 85 3.69 -12.97 1.24
N GLN A 86 3.17 -11.78 1.56
CA GLN A 86 3.79 -10.89 2.54
C GLN A 86 3.83 -11.50 3.95
N ARG A 87 2.77 -12.19 4.37
CA ARG A 87 2.76 -12.91 5.66
C ARG A 87 3.77 -14.04 5.70
N GLU A 88 3.98 -14.72 4.58
CA GLU A 88 5.00 -15.76 4.46
C GLU A 88 6.41 -15.19 4.59
N LEU A 89 6.71 -14.09 3.90
CA LEU A 89 8.00 -13.39 4.04
C LEU A 89 8.27 -12.92 5.47
N MET A 90 7.25 -12.48 6.22
CA MET A 90 7.41 -12.07 7.63
C MET A 90 7.82 -13.23 8.57
N LYS A 91 7.70 -14.50 8.15
CA LYS A 91 8.20 -15.65 8.93
C LYS A 91 9.71 -15.82 8.84
N TYR A 92 10.35 -15.23 7.82
CA TYR A 92 11.77 -15.32 7.57
C TYR A 92 12.42 -13.98 7.92
N GLY A 93 13.30 -13.98 8.93
CA GLY A 93 14.20 -12.88 9.20
C GLY A 93 15.52 -13.03 8.44
N GLU A 94 16.42 -12.07 8.57
CA GLU A 94 17.78 -12.16 8.07
C GLU A 94 18.79 -12.15 9.23
N CYS A 95 19.89 -12.87 9.07
CA CYS A 95 20.97 -12.84 10.05
C CYS A 95 21.72 -11.51 10.00
N ALA A 96 21.76 -10.75 11.10
CA ALA A 96 22.46 -9.47 11.20
C ALA A 96 23.98 -9.50 10.95
N ASN A 97 24.60 -10.69 10.93
CA ASN A 97 26.04 -10.86 10.71
C ASN A 97 26.40 -11.24 9.27
N CYS A 98 25.56 -12.02 8.57
CA CYS A 98 25.88 -12.57 7.25
C CYS A 98 24.76 -12.43 6.20
N GLY A 99 23.59 -11.90 6.56
CA GLY A 99 22.44 -11.74 5.65
C GLY A 99 21.75 -13.04 5.25
N TYR A 100 22.12 -14.18 5.85
CA TYR A 100 21.47 -15.46 5.55
C TYR A 100 20.00 -15.44 6.02
N PRO A 101 19.02 -15.86 5.19
CA PRO A 101 17.63 -15.94 5.59
C PRO A 101 17.46 -17.01 6.68
N VAL A 102 16.81 -16.65 7.77
CA VAL A 102 16.59 -17.51 8.94
C VAL A 102 15.14 -17.47 9.37
N GLU A 103 14.55 -18.63 9.65
CA GLU A 103 13.19 -18.70 10.15
C GLU A 103 13.09 -18.14 11.57
N ALA A 104 11.88 -17.71 11.97
CA ALA A 104 11.62 -17.16 13.30
C ALA A 104 11.99 -18.10 14.47
N ASP A 105 12.16 -19.40 14.25
CA ASP A 105 12.48 -20.37 15.32
C ASP A 105 13.98 -20.67 15.47
N PHE A 106 14.84 -20.11 14.61
CA PHE A 106 16.26 -20.45 14.60
C PHE A 106 17.02 -19.78 15.76
N VAL A 107 17.73 -20.59 16.54
CA VAL A 107 18.56 -20.13 17.66
C VAL A 107 19.96 -19.73 17.21
N LEU A 108 20.54 -20.49 16.28
CA LEU A 108 21.85 -20.27 15.67
C LEU A 108 21.73 -20.19 14.15
N CYS A 109 22.55 -19.34 13.51
CA CYS A 109 22.64 -19.30 12.06
C CYS A 109 23.35 -20.55 11.52
N PRO A 110 22.80 -21.27 10.53
CA PRO A 110 23.46 -22.44 9.94
C PRO A 110 24.72 -22.09 9.13
N ASN A 111 24.83 -20.85 8.64
CA ASN A 111 25.98 -20.43 7.83
C ASN A 111 27.14 -19.91 8.68
N CYS A 112 26.87 -18.95 9.59
CA CYS A 112 27.92 -18.29 10.38
C CYS A 112 28.00 -18.74 11.85
N HIS A 113 27.11 -19.64 12.29
CA HIS A 113 26.99 -20.11 13.69
C HIS A 113 26.81 -19.01 14.74
N GLN A 114 26.49 -17.78 14.31
CA GLN A 114 26.14 -16.69 15.21
C GLN A 114 24.85 -17.03 15.95
N ARG A 115 24.82 -16.75 17.25
CA ARG A 115 23.62 -16.90 18.07
C ARG A 115 22.66 -15.74 17.78
N LEU A 116 21.46 -16.06 17.26
CA LEU A 116 20.44 -15.08 16.89
C LEU A 116 19.48 -14.81 18.04
N LYS A 117 19.05 -15.86 18.75
CA LYS A 117 18.04 -15.80 19.80
C LYS A 117 18.60 -16.27 21.14
N ASN A 118 18.10 -15.70 22.23
CA ASN A 118 18.45 -16.17 23.57
C ASN A 118 17.43 -17.21 24.01
N LEU A 119 17.88 -18.31 24.61
CA LEU A 119 16.95 -19.26 25.23
C LEU A 119 16.43 -18.66 26.54
N CYS A 120 15.15 -18.87 26.82
CA CYS A 120 14.61 -18.58 28.14
C CYS A 120 15.24 -19.50 29.20
N GLY A 121 15.75 -18.95 30.31
CA GLY A 121 16.37 -19.74 31.38
C GLY A 121 15.44 -20.69 32.14
N THR A 122 14.12 -20.58 31.94
CA THR A 122 13.11 -21.40 32.62
C THR A 122 12.51 -22.46 31.71
N CYS A 123 12.11 -22.10 30.48
CA CYS A 123 11.44 -23.01 29.56
C CYS A 123 12.30 -23.43 28.35
N ASN A 124 13.55 -22.95 28.25
CA ASN A 124 14.50 -23.23 27.16
C ASN A 124 13.98 -22.98 25.72
N HIS A 125 12.86 -22.27 25.53
CA HIS A 125 12.41 -21.86 24.20
C HIS A 125 13.24 -20.70 23.66
N ALA A 126 13.39 -20.66 22.33
CA ALA A 126 14.00 -19.57 21.60
C ALA A 126 13.17 -18.29 21.79
N LEU A 127 13.79 -17.22 22.31
CA LEU A 127 13.17 -15.91 22.42
C LEU A 127 13.77 -14.92 21.44
N ASP A 128 12.89 -14.16 20.82
CA ASP A 128 13.30 -12.99 20.05
C ASP A 128 13.95 -11.95 21.00
N PRO A 129 15.13 -11.41 20.66
CA PRO A 129 15.82 -10.42 21.50
C PRO A 129 15.05 -9.10 21.67
N THR A 130 14.03 -8.86 20.85
CA THR A 130 13.14 -7.70 20.97
C THR A 130 12.07 -7.85 22.06
N TRP A 131 11.84 -9.07 22.58
CA TRP A 131 10.78 -9.33 23.56
C TRP A 131 11.29 -9.21 25.00
N THR A 132 10.51 -8.51 25.83
CA THR A 132 10.83 -8.27 27.26
C THR A 132 10.27 -9.35 28.20
N VAL A 133 9.32 -10.15 27.72
CA VAL A 133 8.64 -11.23 28.46
C VAL A 133 8.53 -12.46 27.56
N CYS A 134 8.77 -13.66 28.12
CA CYS A 134 8.60 -14.92 27.38
C CYS A 134 7.10 -15.22 27.13
N PRO A 135 6.65 -15.42 25.87
CA PRO A 135 5.25 -15.77 25.57
C PRO A 135 4.81 -17.15 26.08
N TYR A 136 5.75 -18.08 26.28
CA TYR A 136 5.47 -19.47 26.64
C TYR A 136 5.36 -19.71 28.15
N CYS A 137 6.14 -18.97 28.96
CA CYS A 137 6.19 -19.18 30.41
C CYS A 137 5.99 -17.90 31.22
N ALA A 138 5.65 -16.77 30.57
CA ALA A 138 5.46 -15.45 31.17
C ALA A 138 6.65 -14.93 32.02
N THR A 139 7.82 -15.57 31.93
CA THR A 139 9.00 -15.19 32.72
C THR A 139 9.66 -13.96 32.08
N PRO A 140 9.98 -12.90 32.85
CA PRO A 140 10.65 -11.72 32.32
C PRO A 140 12.09 -12.07 31.88
N VAL A 141 12.50 -11.53 30.73
CA VAL A 141 13.78 -11.88 30.10
C VAL A 141 14.88 -11.03 30.71
N ALA A 142 15.69 -11.62 31.58
CA ALA A 142 16.85 -10.96 32.20
C ALA A 142 17.96 -10.71 31.17
N GLY A 143 17.80 -9.71 30.29
CA GLY A 143 18.79 -9.43 29.24
C GLY A 143 18.52 -8.23 28.33
N ALA A 144 17.30 -7.68 28.28
CA ALA A 144 16.96 -6.52 27.45
C ALA A 144 17.39 -5.16 28.05
N ALA A 145 18.46 -5.13 28.85
CA ALA A 145 19.07 -3.85 29.22
C ALA A 145 19.95 -3.42 28.03
N PRO A 146 19.72 -2.24 27.42
CA PRO A 146 20.68 -1.69 26.50
C PRO A 146 22.00 -1.63 27.26
N ARG A 147 23.09 -2.15 26.69
CA ARG A 147 24.44 -1.84 27.16
C ARG A 147 24.64 -0.33 26.97
N ALA A 148 24.11 0.46 27.90
CA ALA A 148 24.51 1.81 28.13
C ALA A 148 26.02 1.73 28.34
N ARG A 149 26.73 2.32 27.37
CA ARG A 149 28.18 2.45 27.33
C ARG A 149 28.67 2.62 28.77
N ARG A 150 29.48 1.67 29.24
CA ARG A 150 30.29 1.84 30.45
C ARG A 150 31.17 3.05 30.18
N GLY A 151 30.66 4.21 30.60
CA GLY A 151 31.33 5.49 30.52
C GLY A 151 32.69 5.35 31.17
N ALA A 152 33.69 5.85 30.46
CA ALA A 152 35.04 5.99 30.91
C ALA A 152 35.06 6.47 32.38
N ARG A 153 35.80 5.74 33.22
CA ARG A 153 36.29 6.31 34.48
C ARG A 153 37.25 7.43 34.10
N THR A 154 36.75 8.65 34.07
CA THR A 154 37.60 9.84 34.08
C THR A 154 38.35 9.86 35.41
N PRO A 155 39.70 9.89 35.43
CA PRO A 155 40.45 10.10 36.66
C PRO A 155 40.14 11.50 37.20
N GLN A 156 39.77 11.55 38.47
CA GLN A 156 39.49 12.76 39.23
C GLN A 156 40.73 13.67 39.30
N PRO A 157 40.69 14.94 38.86
CA PRO A 157 41.77 15.87 39.13
C PRO A 157 41.67 16.33 40.58
N HIS A 158 42.76 16.14 41.32
CA HIS A 158 42.94 16.68 42.66
C HIS A 158 42.75 18.20 42.67
N GLN A 159 41.94 18.66 43.62
CA GLN A 159 41.70 20.05 43.94
C GLN A 159 42.95 20.63 44.60
N ALA A 160 43.51 21.70 44.02
CA ALA A 160 44.32 22.68 44.73
C ALA A 160 43.61 24.03 44.60
N ALA A 161 43.11 24.54 45.73
CA ALA A 161 42.62 25.91 45.85
C ALA A 161 43.79 26.89 45.67
N PRO A 162 43.53 28.14 45.23
CA PRO A 162 43.28 29.18 46.22
C PRO A 162 42.21 30.23 45.87
N GLN A 163 41.68 30.78 46.96
CA GLN A 163 41.03 32.05 47.25
C GLN A 163 40.86 33.15 46.18
N GLN A 164 39.59 33.61 46.10
CA GLN A 164 39.11 34.99 46.25
C GLN A 164 39.73 36.13 45.42
N THR A 165 38.93 36.65 44.49
CA THR A 165 38.70 38.10 44.33
C THR A 165 37.31 38.31 43.70
N ARG A 166 36.28 38.56 44.52
CA ARG A 166 35.58 39.85 44.67
C ARG A 166 35.22 40.58 43.35
N GLN A 167 33.90 40.75 43.18
CA GLN A 167 33.20 41.94 42.63
C GLN A 167 33.29 42.10 41.09
N ALA A 168 32.26 42.47 40.31
CA ALA A 168 30.94 43.03 40.58
C ALA A 168 30.00 42.76 39.38
N ARG A 169 28.70 42.82 39.60
CA ARG A 169 27.65 42.95 38.56
C ARG A 169 27.26 44.44 38.48
N PRO A 170 26.99 44.98 37.27
CA PRO A 170 25.61 45.30 36.85
C PRO A 170 25.37 44.88 35.37
N ALA A 171 24.25 44.25 34.99
CA ALA A 171 22.92 44.77 34.61
C ALA A 171 22.84 45.32 33.16
N PRO A 172 21.68 45.22 32.47
CA PRO A 172 21.58 45.08 31.01
C PRO A 172 21.00 46.31 30.28
N SER A 173 21.35 46.47 28.99
CA SER A 173 20.67 47.29 27.94
C SER A 173 21.46 47.01 26.64
N GLU A 174 20.90 46.75 25.46
CA GLU A 174 20.02 47.67 24.73
C GLU A 174 19.07 46.96 23.77
N ARG A 175 17.92 47.61 23.60
CA ARG A 175 16.94 47.48 22.52
C ARG A 175 17.42 48.29 21.30
N GLY A 176 17.26 47.73 20.11
CA GLY A 176 17.02 48.46 18.84
C GLY A 176 16.33 47.46 17.90
N GLY A 177 15.14 47.68 17.32
CA GLY A 177 14.66 48.91 16.68
C GLY A 177 15.47 49.11 15.40
N VAL A 178 14.96 49.09 14.17
CA VAL A 178 13.72 49.64 13.62
C VAL A 178 13.51 49.03 12.22
N GLN A 179 12.25 49.11 11.79
CA GLN A 179 11.65 49.02 10.44
C GLN A 179 12.59 49.19 9.24
#